data_AF-A0A9I9EBX6-F1
#
_entry.id   AF-A0A9I9EBX6-F1
#
_cell.length_a   1.000
_cell.length_b   1.000
_cell.length_c   1.000
_cell.angle_alpha   90.00
_cell.angle_beta   90.00
_cell.angle_gamma   90.00
#
_symmetry.space_group_name_H-M   'P 1'
#
loop_
_entity.id
_entity.type
_entity.pdbx_description
1 polymer ?
#
loop_
_entity_poly.entity_id
_entity_poly.type
_entity_poly.pdbx_seq_one_letter_code
_entity_poly.pdbx_strand_id
1 'polypeptide(L)'
;MLLAATAYSARKSTYETAQILILGFNGNLRSWWHNLLTEQDRQRILTTTRTVVKTENSSTPIQAEEPDMVNQLLYTMTKHFIGSTQIHLNLATESLLELKCHKMSRYKWYKDTFMAHVCIP
;
A
#
# COMPACT_ATOMS: atom_id res chain seq x y z
N MET A 1 -7.60 -9.54 2.98
CA MET A 1 -6.38 -9.94 2.24
C MET A 1 -6.54 -11.31 1.56
N LEU A 2 -6.89 -12.40 2.27
CA LEU A 2 -7.13 -13.73 1.64
C LEU A 2 -8.18 -13.74 0.53
N LEU A 3 -9.33 -13.08 0.74
CA LEU A 3 -10.42 -13.00 -0.26
C LEU A 3 -10.01 -12.24 -1.55
N ALA A 4 -9.08 -11.30 -1.44
CA ALA A 4 -8.57 -10.53 -2.57
C ALA A 4 -7.58 -11.34 -3.40
N ALA A 5 -6.70 -12.08 -2.71
CA ALA A 5 -5.76 -12.99 -3.34
C ALA A 5 -6.49 -14.11 -4.08
N THR A 6 -7.57 -14.65 -3.51
CA THR A 6 -8.39 -15.66 -4.18
C THR A 6 -9.13 -15.10 -5.39
N ALA A 7 -9.71 -13.89 -5.29
CA ALA A 7 -10.35 -13.22 -6.43
C ALA A 7 -9.37 -12.95 -7.59
N TYR A 8 -8.17 -12.45 -7.29
CA TYR A 8 -7.11 -12.21 -8.27
C TYR A 8 -6.65 -13.51 -8.94
N SER A 9 -6.45 -14.58 -8.15
CA SER A 9 -6.07 -15.90 -8.68
C SER A 9 -7.16 -16.56 -9.54
N ALA A 10 -8.43 -16.20 -9.32
CA ALA A 10 -9.57 -16.71 -10.05
C ALA A 10 -9.84 -15.98 -11.39
N ARG A 11 -8.91 -15.12 -11.85
CA ARG A 11 -9.05 -14.30 -13.08
C ARG A 11 -10.32 -13.44 -13.11
N LYS A 12 -10.81 -13.01 -11.95
CA LYS A 12 -11.93 -12.08 -11.87
C LYS A 12 -11.54 -10.72 -12.41
N SER A 13 -12.52 -9.95 -12.88
CA SER A 13 -12.24 -8.57 -13.31
C SER A 13 -11.65 -7.77 -12.14
N THR A 14 -10.86 -6.74 -12.45
CA THR A 14 -10.32 -5.81 -11.43
C THR A 14 -11.43 -5.17 -10.60
N TYR A 15 -12.60 -4.94 -11.21
CA TYR A 15 -13.81 -4.49 -10.52
C TYR A 15 -14.34 -5.49 -9.50
N GLU A 16 -14.54 -6.75 -9.90
CA GLU A 16 -14.98 -7.80 -8.98
C GLU A 16 -13.98 -8.02 -7.85
N THR A 17 -12.68 -7.92 -8.14
CA THR A 17 -11.61 -8.03 -7.14
C THR A 17 -11.68 -6.89 -6.12
N ALA A 18 -11.91 -5.64 -6.57
CA ALA A 18 -12.12 -4.50 -5.68
C ALA A 18 -13.39 -4.66 -4.84
N GLN A 19 -14.49 -5.14 -5.41
CA GLN A 19 -15.72 -5.39 -4.66
C GLN A 19 -15.54 -6.46 -3.59
N ILE A 20 -14.87 -7.57 -3.90
CA ILE A 20 -14.58 -8.63 -2.93
C ILE A 20 -13.67 -8.11 -1.80
N LEU A 21 -12.71 -7.24 -2.11
CA LEU A 21 -11.90 -6.54 -1.11
C LEU A 21 -12.76 -5.72 -0.16
N ILE A 22 -13.64 -4.89 -0.70
CA ILE A 22 -14.55 -4.01 0.05
C ILE A 22 -15.51 -4.82 0.92
N LEU A 23 -16.08 -5.90 0.39
CA LEU A 23 -16.96 -6.81 1.14
C LEU A 23 -16.24 -7.44 2.34
N GLY A 24 -14.92 -7.64 2.23
CA GLY A 24 -14.07 -8.15 3.31
C GLY A 24 -13.68 -7.09 4.36
N PHE A 25 -14.06 -5.82 4.20
CA PHE A 25 -13.73 -4.79 5.19
C PHE A 25 -14.55 -4.97 6.47
N ASN A 26 -13.88 -4.85 7.61
CA ASN A 26 -14.50 -4.90 8.92
C ASN A 26 -13.93 -3.81 9.83
N GLY A 27 -14.63 -3.49 10.93
CA GLY A 27 -14.22 -2.49 11.91
C GLY A 27 -13.91 -1.13 11.30
N ASN A 28 -12.72 -0.60 11.56
CA ASN A 28 -12.28 0.72 11.11
C ASN A 28 -12.26 0.84 9.58
N LEU A 29 -11.91 -0.23 8.85
CA LEU A 29 -11.93 -0.21 7.37
C LEU A 29 -13.35 -0.07 6.83
N ARG A 30 -14.31 -0.78 7.45
CA ARG A 30 -15.73 -0.70 7.07
C ARG A 30 -16.29 0.68 7.37
N SER A 31 -16.00 1.22 8.57
CA SER A 31 -16.44 2.55 8.97
C SER A 31 -15.85 3.63 8.06
N TRP A 32 -14.56 3.53 7.72
CA TRP A 32 -13.93 4.44 6.78
C TRP A 32 -14.59 4.42 5.40
N TRP A 33 -14.80 3.23 4.84
CA TRP A 33 -15.40 3.08 3.51
C TRP A 33 -16.85 3.59 3.42
N HIS A 34 -17.68 3.28 4.41
CA HIS A 34 -19.11 3.61 4.37
C HIS A 34 -19.47 4.96 5.00
N ASN A 35 -18.76 5.37 6.05
CA ASN A 35 -19.16 6.53 6.87
C ASN A 35 -18.27 7.76 6.63
N LEU A 36 -16.99 7.58 6.31
CA LEU A 36 -16.04 8.70 6.15
C LEU A 36 -15.87 9.13 4.68
N LEU A 37 -15.89 8.18 3.76
CA LEU A 37 -15.82 8.48 2.32
C LEU A 37 -17.17 8.99 1.80
N THR A 38 -17.14 10.03 0.96
CA THR A 38 -18.32 10.44 0.21
C THR A 38 -18.58 9.49 -0.95
N GLU A 39 -19.80 9.47 -1.48
CA GLU A 39 -20.13 8.65 -2.65
C GLU A 39 -19.27 9.03 -3.86
N GLN A 40 -19.00 10.33 -4.05
CA GLN A 40 -18.14 10.80 -5.12
C GLN A 40 -16.72 10.27 -4.98
N ASP A 41 -16.16 10.20 -3.77
CA ASP A 41 -14.82 9.68 -3.56
C ASP A 41 -14.75 8.17 -3.78
N ARG A 42 -15.78 7.43 -3.35
CA ARG A 42 -15.90 6.00 -3.68
C ARG A 42 -15.94 5.76 -5.19
N GLN A 43 -16.71 6.56 -5.91
CA GLN A 43 -16.79 6.46 -7.38
C GLN A 43 -15.45 6.79 -8.04
N ARG A 44 -14.73 7.82 -7.57
CA ARG A 44 -13.39 8.14 -8.07
C ARG A 44 -12.42 6.97 -7.89
N ILE A 45 -12.45 6.32 -6.73
CA ILE A 45 -11.59 5.14 -6.46
C ILE A 45 -11.93 4.00 -7.42
N LEU A 46 -13.23 3.71 -7.62
CA LEU A 46 -13.69 2.58 -8.45
C LEU A 46 -13.54 2.83 -9.96
N THR A 47 -13.47 4.08 -10.40
CA THR A 47 -13.31 4.46 -11.82
C THR A 47 -11.87 4.73 -12.22
N THR A 48 -10.91 4.58 -11.30
CA THR A 48 -9.50 4.87 -11.59
C THR A 48 -8.94 3.89 -12.62
N THR A 49 -8.38 4.44 -13.69
CA THR A 49 -7.60 3.74 -14.70
C THR A 49 -6.14 4.18 -14.64
N ARG A 50 -5.26 3.31 -15.13
CA ARG A 50 -3.85 3.58 -15.29
C ARG A 50 -3.49 3.42 -16.76
N THR A 51 -2.79 4.43 -17.27
CA THR A 51 -2.12 4.35 -18.57
C THR A 51 -0.98 3.35 -18.49
N VAL A 52 -1.09 2.25 -19.23
CA VAL A 52 -0.02 1.28 -19.42
C VAL A 52 0.49 1.44 -20.85
N VAL A 53 1.79 1.73 -20.97
CA VAL A 53 2.46 1.74 -22.28
C VAL A 53 2.84 0.30 -22.62
N LYS A 54 2.08 -0.33 -23.53
CA LYS A 54 2.43 -1.66 -24.04
C LYS A 54 3.36 -1.49 -25.24
N THR A 55 4.57 -2.03 -25.13
CA THR A 55 5.52 -2.09 -26.23
C THR A 55 5.49 -3.49 -26.80
N GLU A 56 4.47 -3.80 -27.61
CA GLU A 56 4.46 -5.03 -28.40
C GLU A 56 4.82 -4.68 -29.85
N ASN A 57 6.06 -5.00 -30.21
CA ASN A 57 6.50 -5.46 -31.53
C ASN A 57 6.26 -4.53 -32.73
N SER A 58 5.86 -3.27 -32.53
CA SER A 58 5.73 -2.28 -33.57
C SER A 58 6.14 -0.91 -33.03
N SER A 59 6.78 -0.12 -33.88
CA SER A 59 7.60 1.06 -33.59
C SER A 59 6.87 2.25 -32.95
N THR A 60 5.63 2.08 -32.47
CA THR A 60 4.81 3.11 -31.86
C THR A 60 4.25 2.62 -30.51
N PRO A 61 4.57 3.27 -29.39
CA PRO A 61 4.01 2.91 -28.09
C PRO A 61 2.49 3.16 -28.09
N ILE A 62 1.71 2.10 -27.89
CA ILE A 62 0.26 2.20 -27.72
C ILE A 62 -0.02 2.43 -26.23
N GLN A 63 -0.64 3.56 -25.91
CA GLN A 63 -1.15 3.83 -24.57
C GLN A 63 -2.48 3.08 -24.42
N ALA A 64 -2.53 2.12 -23.50
CA ALA A 64 -3.74 1.41 -23.15
C ALA A 64 -4.19 1.83 -21.75
N GLU A 65 -5.46 2.20 -21.59
CA GLU A 65 -6.07 2.43 -20.28
C GLU A 65 -6.47 1.08 -19.67
N GLU A 66 -5.90 0.74 -18.53
CA GLU A 66 -6.24 -0.46 -17.77
C GLU A 66 -6.87 -0.07 -16.42
N PRO A 67 -7.94 -0.74 -15.96
CA PRO A 67 -8.55 -0.46 -14.66
C PRO A 67 -7.56 -0.69 -13.50
N ASP A 68 -7.37 0.33 -12.66
CA ASP A 68 -6.37 0.35 -11.56
C ASP A 68 -6.99 0.62 -10.18
N MET A 69 -8.31 0.45 -10.08
CA MET A 69 -9.09 0.72 -8.87
C MET A 69 -8.60 -0.03 -7.62
N VAL A 70 -8.02 -1.22 -7.78
CA VAL A 70 -7.47 -1.99 -6.64
C VAL A 70 -6.25 -1.28 -6.05
N ASN A 71 -5.35 -0.77 -6.89
CA ASN A 71 -4.17 -0.03 -6.45
C ASN A 71 -4.57 1.32 -5.87
N GLN A 72 -5.55 2.00 -6.48
CA GLN A 72 -6.08 3.24 -5.93
C GLN A 72 -6.75 3.03 -4.56
N LEU A 73 -7.52 1.95 -4.40
CA LEU A 73 -8.13 1.58 -3.13
C LEU A 73 -7.06 1.34 -2.06
N LEU A 74 -6.00 0.58 -2.39
CA LEU A 74 -4.90 0.34 -1.47
C LEU A 74 -4.18 1.64 -1.10
N TYR A 75 -3.87 2.48 -2.09
CA TYR A 75 -3.20 3.76 -1.86
C TYR A 75 -4.01 4.67 -0.93
N THR A 76 -5.31 4.82 -1.19
CA THR A 76 -6.20 5.66 -0.37
C THR A 76 -6.36 5.13 1.04
N MET A 77 -6.47 3.80 1.21
CA MET A 77 -6.44 3.16 2.53
C MET A 77 -5.13 3.46 3.27
N THR A 78 -3.99 3.18 2.64
CA THR A 78 -2.67 3.42 3.24
C THR A 78 -2.50 4.89 3.63
N LYS A 79 -2.88 5.81 2.74
CA LYS A 79 -2.81 7.25 3.00
C LYS A 79 -3.71 7.68 4.17
N HIS A 80 -4.88 7.08 4.34
CA HIS A 80 -5.79 7.43 5.43
C HIS A 80 -5.32 6.90 6.79
N PHE A 81 -4.92 5.62 6.85
CA PHE A 81 -4.59 4.96 8.12
C PHE A 81 -3.15 5.16 8.57
N ILE A 82 -2.22 5.16 7.62
CA ILE A 82 -0.79 5.29 7.88
C ILE A 82 -0.36 6.74 7.66
N GLY A 83 -0.98 7.47 6.74
CA GLY A 83 -0.52 8.80 6.32
C GLY A 83 0.43 8.71 5.13
N SER A 84 1.34 9.67 4.97
CA SER A 84 2.34 9.60 3.89
C SER A 84 3.34 8.48 4.16
N THR A 85 3.39 7.48 3.28
CA THR A 85 4.37 6.39 3.36
C THR A 85 5.81 6.90 3.29
N GLN A 86 6.04 8.05 2.63
CA GLN A 86 7.36 8.69 2.57
C GLN A 86 7.82 9.17 3.94
N ILE A 87 6.91 9.69 4.78
CA ILE A 87 7.27 10.17 6.12
C ILE A 87 7.71 8.99 6.99
N HIS A 88 6.96 7.87 6.95
CA HIS A 88 7.32 6.68 7.71
C HIS A 88 8.60 6.03 7.21
N LEU A 89 8.82 6.00 5.90
CA LEU A 89 10.08 5.52 5.32
C LEU A 89 11.25 6.42 5.74
N ASN A 90 11.09 7.74 5.71
CA ASN A 90 12.12 8.69 6.14
C ASN A 90 12.45 8.50 7.63
N LEU A 91 11.44 8.44 8.50
CA LEU A 91 11.62 8.17 9.93
C LEU A 91 12.33 6.83 10.17
N ALA A 92 11.91 5.77 9.48
CA ALA A 92 12.57 4.47 9.58
C ALA A 92 14.02 4.54 9.11
N THR A 93 14.31 5.25 8.01
CA THR A 93 15.69 5.43 7.53
C THR A 93 16.53 6.27 8.50
N GLU A 94 15.98 7.32 9.10
CA GLU A 94 16.67 8.13 10.11
C GLU A 94 17.00 7.29 11.34
N SER A 95 16.05 6.54 11.88
CA SER A 95 16.31 5.60 12.99
C SER A 95 17.35 4.54 12.64
N LEU A 96 17.32 4.00 11.41
CA LEU A 96 18.34 3.04 10.96
C LEU A 96 19.72 3.68 10.77
N LEU A 97 19.79 4.95 10.39
CA LEU A 97 21.04 5.71 10.30
C LEU A 97 21.61 6.01 11.69
N GLU A 98 20.77 6.32 12.68
CA GLU A 98 21.19 6.45 14.09
C GLU A 98 21.72 5.15 14.68
N LEU A 99 21.18 4.02 14.22
CA LEU A 99 21.64 2.68 14.56
C LEU A 99 22.99 2.31 13.89
N LYS A 100 23.53 3.07 12.94
CA LYS A 100 24.85 2.73 12.37
C LYS A 100 25.95 2.88 13.41
N CYS A 101 26.54 1.75 13.81
CA CYS A 101 27.70 1.70 14.70
C CYS A 101 28.96 2.25 13.99
N HIS A 102 29.21 3.56 14.15
CA HIS A 102 30.30 4.26 13.45
C HIS A 102 31.71 3.81 13.88
N LYS A 103 31.86 3.17 15.05
CA LYS A 103 33.14 2.65 15.58
C LYS A 103 32.92 1.36 16.37
N MET A 104 33.79 0.36 16.21
CA MET A 104 33.70 -0.94 16.92
C MET A 104 33.67 -0.81 18.45
N SER A 105 34.22 0.26 19.03
CA SER A 105 34.14 0.53 20.47
C SER A 105 32.71 0.81 20.98
N ARG A 106 31.77 1.16 20.09
CA ARG A 106 30.35 1.40 20.42
C ARG A 106 29.46 0.18 20.14
N TYR A 107 30.04 -0.96 19.77
CA TYR A 107 29.30 -2.17 19.43
C TYR A 107 28.40 -2.65 20.57
N LYS A 108 28.85 -2.54 21.82
CA LYS A 108 28.06 -2.95 22.99
C LYS A 108 26.80 -2.08 23.16
N TRP A 109 26.93 -0.76 23.08
CA TRP A 109 25.78 0.16 23.14
C TRP A 109 24.81 -0.08 21.98
N TYR A 110 25.32 -0.26 20.76
CA TYR A 110 24.50 -0.61 19.60
C TYR A 110 23.69 -1.89 19.82
N LYS A 111 24.33 -2.96 20.30
CA LYS A 111 23.66 -4.23 20.60
C LYS A 111 22.54 -4.04 21.62
N ASP A 112 22.83 -3.30 22.69
CA ASP A 112 21.89 -3.11 23.79
C ASP A 112 20.69 -2.23 23.34
N THR A 113 20.91 -1.15 22.57
CA THR A 113 19.84 -0.30 22.01
C THR A 113 19.02 -1.01 20.92
N PHE A 114 19.68 -1.75 20.01
CA PHE A 114 18.98 -2.51 18.96
C PHE A 114 18.06 -3.57 19.58
N MET A 115 18.55 -4.34 20.56
CA MET A 115 17.72 -5.32 21.26
C MET A 115 16.57 -4.66 22.01
N ALA A 116 16.79 -3.49 22.60
CA ALA A 116 15.75 -2.73 23.28
C ALA A 116 14.71 -2.10 22.34
N HIS A 117 14.96 -1.96 21.03
CA HIS A 117 13.98 -1.44 20.07
C HIS A 117 13.31 -2.53 19.23
N VAL A 118 13.99 -3.68 19.05
CA VAL A 118 13.50 -4.80 18.23
C VAL A 118 12.81 -5.88 19.07
N CYS A 119 13.17 -6.04 20.35
CA CYS A 119 12.58 -7.04 21.25
C CYS A 119 11.63 -6.44 22.31
N ILE A 120 11.01 -5.29 22.06
CA ILE A 120 9.85 -4.88 22.88
C ILE A 120 8.65 -5.73 22.44
N PRO A 121 7.99 -6.50 23.34
CA PRO A 121 6.78 -7.25 23.04
C PRO A 121 5.56 -6.36 22.79
#